data_AF-A0A8T4Q0B7-F1
#
_entry.id   AF-A0A8T4Q0B7-F1
#
_cell.length_a   1.000
_cell.length_b   1.000
_cell.length_c   1.000
_cell.angle_alpha   90.00
_cell.angle_beta   90.00
_cell.angle_gamma   90.00
#
_symmetry.space_group_name_H-M   'P 1'
#
loop_
_entity.id
_entity.type
_entity.pdbx_description
1 polymer ?
#
loop_
_entity_poly.entity_id
_entity_poly.type
_entity_poly.pdbx_seq_one_letter_code
_entity_poly.pdbx_strand_id
1 'polypeptide(L)'
;MTLLIGVEHHVANFGNVTNRLSYENIENKLVMLEIVSYPLPEYEIENFPECAKFWDKLCQYILEKNGKLLYGENEKFYYNAHRRRRKLNREQTSIIKEIHDLYEKLECIDNYYYPAEKYKLQKEIERLKQKDKEGDYEYNWIAPFIERDPHFAEMVNTHKPDIAILGLEHIPHIIENCFPKGNCSVIYIPTEDMIKRLTNSERLQHKNHNYKG
;
A
#
# COMPACT_ATOMS: atom_id res chain seq x y z
N MET A 1 2.08 -24.72 2.36
CA MET A 1 3.24 -24.28 1.56
C MET A 1 2.96 -22.84 1.18
N THR A 2 3.77 -21.90 1.62
CA THR A 2 3.50 -20.47 1.43
C THR A 2 4.20 -20.00 0.16
N LEU A 3 3.52 -20.00 -0.99
CA LEU A 3 4.12 -19.50 -2.24
C LEU A 3 3.62 -18.11 -2.62
N LEU A 4 4.46 -17.16 -2.28
CA LEU A 4 4.37 -15.77 -2.66
C LEU A 4 4.31 -15.63 -4.23
N ILE A 5 3.11 -15.45 -4.85
CA ILE A 5 2.80 -14.75 -6.14
C ILE A 5 1.51 -13.86 -6.02
N GLY A 6 1.43 -12.55 -6.32
CA GLY A 6 0.38 -11.57 -5.86
C GLY A 6 0.84 -10.08 -5.96
N VAL A 7 0.06 -9.03 -5.70
CA VAL A 7 -0.14 -8.11 -6.85
C VAL A 7 0.27 -6.62 -6.72
N GLU A 8 1.15 -6.15 -7.62
CA GLU A 8 0.98 -4.82 -8.23
C GLU A 8 -0.29 -4.85 -9.09
N HIS A 9 -1.30 -4.04 -8.75
CA HIS A 9 -2.64 -4.04 -9.35
C HIS A 9 -2.69 -3.52 -10.80
N HIS A 10 -1.95 -4.19 -11.69
CA HIS A 10 -1.82 -3.93 -13.10
C HIS A 10 -2.25 -5.17 -13.89
N VAL A 11 -3.07 -4.95 -14.92
CA VAL A 11 -3.60 -6.02 -15.79
C VAL A 11 -2.47 -6.84 -16.45
N ALA A 12 -1.28 -6.28 -16.63
CA ALA A 12 -0.09 -6.99 -17.12
C ALA A 12 0.30 -8.21 -16.25
N ASN A 13 0.07 -8.15 -14.93
CA ASN A 13 0.41 -9.21 -13.98
C ASN A 13 -0.65 -10.31 -13.88
N PHE A 14 -1.82 -10.12 -14.51
CA PHE A 14 -2.96 -11.05 -14.45
C PHE A 14 -2.63 -12.48 -14.89
N GLY A 15 -1.84 -12.63 -15.95
CA GLY A 15 -1.40 -13.94 -16.43
C GLY A 15 -0.55 -14.69 -15.41
N ASN A 16 0.29 -14.00 -14.65
CA ASN A 16 1.15 -14.61 -13.63
C ASN A 16 0.34 -15.11 -12.43
N VAL A 17 -0.63 -14.31 -11.97
CA VAL A 17 -1.53 -14.67 -10.87
C VAL A 17 -2.41 -15.86 -11.26
N THR A 18 -3.09 -15.80 -12.41
CA THR A 18 -3.98 -16.88 -12.87
C THR A 18 -3.23 -18.18 -13.19
N ASN A 19 -2.04 -18.10 -13.79
CA ASN A 19 -1.17 -19.28 -13.94
C ASN A 19 -0.86 -19.91 -12.58
N ARG A 20 -0.57 -19.11 -11.53
CA ARG A 20 -0.33 -19.68 -10.21
C ARG A 20 -1.56 -20.33 -9.59
N LEU A 21 -2.71 -19.68 -9.67
CA LEU A 21 -3.97 -20.23 -9.17
C LEU A 21 -4.32 -21.57 -9.84
N SER A 22 -3.97 -21.75 -11.12
CA SER A 22 -4.14 -23.05 -11.79
C SER A 22 -3.36 -24.19 -11.14
N TYR A 23 -2.13 -23.93 -10.67
CA TYR A 23 -1.32 -24.92 -9.94
C TYR A 23 -1.82 -25.19 -8.51
N GLU A 24 -2.44 -24.21 -7.86
CA GLU A 24 -3.02 -24.40 -6.53
C GLU A 24 -4.35 -25.19 -6.57
N ASN A 25 -4.93 -25.43 -7.74
CA ASN A 25 -6.27 -26.00 -7.95
C ASN A 25 -7.34 -25.29 -7.09
N ILE A 26 -7.81 -24.14 -7.56
CA ILE A 26 -8.76 -23.28 -6.82
C ILE A 26 -10.21 -23.78 -6.76
N GLU A 27 -10.51 -24.94 -7.35
CA GLU A 27 -11.87 -25.46 -7.36
C GLU A 27 -12.38 -25.73 -5.93
N ASN A 28 -13.55 -25.19 -5.60
CA ASN A 28 -14.20 -25.23 -4.29
C ASN A 28 -13.45 -24.52 -3.13
N LYS A 29 -12.25 -23.97 -3.36
CA LYS A 29 -11.41 -23.28 -2.37
C LYS A 29 -11.92 -21.89 -2.02
N LEU A 30 -11.71 -21.48 -0.78
CA LEU A 30 -11.93 -20.11 -0.32
C LEU A 30 -10.68 -19.25 -0.58
N VAL A 31 -10.81 -18.31 -1.52
CA VAL A 31 -9.77 -17.36 -1.92
C VAL A 31 -10.07 -16.00 -1.32
N MET A 32 -9.22 -15.56 -0.39
CA MET A 32 -9.26 -14.24 0.21
C MET A 32 -8.51 -13.24 -0.66
N LEU A 33 -9.11 -12.09 -0.94
CA LEU A 33 -8.53 -11.01 -1.74
C LEU A 33 -8.46 -9.72 -0.92
N GLU A 34 -7.40 -8.94 -1.11
CA GLU A 34 -7.29 -7.58 -0.59
C GLU A 34 -8.08 -6.58 -1.45
N ILE A 35 -9.42 -6.70 -1.38
CA ILE A 35 -10.39 -5.77 -1.94
C ILE A 35 -11.49 -5.49 -0.92
N VAL A 36 -12.19 -4.37 -1.11
CA VAL A 36 -13.27 -3.88 -0.25
C VAL A 36 -14.56 -4.70 -0.40
N SER A 37 -14.89 -5.10 -1.63
CA SER A 37 -16.06 -5.91 -1.97
C SER A 37 -15.95 -6.43 -3.41
N TYR A 38 -16.78 -7.42 -3.77
CA TYR A 38 -17.05 -7.75 -5.16
C TYR A 38 -18.57 -8.00 -5.35
N PRO A 39 -19.25 -7.38 -6.34
CA PRO A 39 -18.72 -6.44 -7.35
C PRO A 39 -18.04 -5.20 -6.76
N LEU A 40 -17.03 -4.67 -7.47
CA LEU A 40 -16.24 -3.54 -7.00
C LEU A 40 -17.09 -2.26 -6.92
N PRO A 41 -16.87 -1.39 -5.92
CA PRO A 41 -17.62 -0.15 -5.78
C PRO A 41 -17.21 0.88 -6.84
N GLU A 42 -18.17 1.69 -7.31
CA GLU A 42 -18.00 2.65 -8.41
C GLU A 42 -16.77 3.57 -8.22
N TYR A 43 -16.50 4.01 -6.98
CA TYR A 43 -15.37 4.90 -6.72
C TYR A 43 -14.00 4.24 -7.04
N GLU A 44 -13.85 2.91 -6.94
CA GLU A 44 -12.58 2.25 -7.32
C GLU A 44 -12.42 2.19 -8.83
N ILE A 45 -13.52 1.94 -9.53
CA ILE A 45 -13.57 1.90 -10.99
C ILE A 45 -13.21 3.30 -11.56
N GLU A 46 -13.75 4.36 -10.97
CA GLU A 46 -13.47 5.74 -11.39
C GLU A 46 -12.06 6.23 -11.03
N ASN A 47 -11.59 5.98 -9.79
CA ASN A 47 -10.33 6.55 -9.32
C ASN A 47 -9.10 5.67 -9.65
N PHE A 48 -9.29 4.36 -9.86
CA PHE A 48 -8.21 3.39 -10.08
C PHE A 48 -8.57 2.37 -11.19
N PRO A 49 -8.91 2.81 -12.42
CA PRO A 49 -9.53 1.95 -13.44
C PRO A 49 -8.72 0.70 -13.83
N GLU A 50 -7.38 0.80 -13.93
CA GLU A 50 -6.53 -0.37 -14.24
C GLU A 50 -6.41 -1.36 -13.05
N CYS A 51 -6.48 -0.86 -11.81
CA CYS A 51 -6.53 -1.67 -10.60
C CYS A 51 -7.88 -2.41 -10.51
N ALA A 52 -8.99 -1.68 -10.67
CA ALA A 52 -10.34 -2.25 -10.66
C ALA A 52 -10.50 -3.32 -11.76
N LYS A 53 -10.00 -3.06 -12.97
CA LYS A 53 -10.00 -4.01 -14.09
C LYS A 53 -9.10 -5.24 -13.87
N PHE A 54 -8.03 -5.11 -13.08
CA PHE A 54 -7.26 -6.27 -12.64
C PHE A 54 -8.08 -7.13 -11.65
N TRP A 55 -8.67 -6.50 -10.62
CA TRP A 55 -9.42 -7.20 -9.57
C TRP A 55 -10.71 -7.83 -10.08
N ASP A 56 -11.46 -7.15 -10.94
CA ASP A 56 -12.67 -7.68 -11.57
C ASP A 56 -12.38 -8.97 -12.35
N LYS A 57 -11.37 -8.96 -13.22
CA LYS A 57 -10.92 -10.15 -13.95
C LYS A 57 -10.47 -11.29 -13.02
N LEU A 58 -9.84 -10.97 -11.89
CA LEU A 58 -9.39 -11.98 -10.93
C LEU A 58 -10.56 -12.62 -10.19
N CYS A 59 -11.54 -11.81 -9.77
CA CYS A 59 -12.78 -12.28 -9.17
C CYS A 59 -13.57 -13.17 -10.14
N GLN A 60 -13.73 -12.72 -11.39
CA GLN A 60 -14.36 -13.50 -12.46
C GLN A 60 -13.66 -14.85 -12.66
N TYR A 61 -12.33 -14.86 -12.84
CA TYR A 61 -11.56 -16.10 -13.00
C TYR A 61 -11.75 -17.08 -11.83
N ILE A 62 -11.75 -16.58 -10.58
CA ILE A 62 -11.95 -17.43 -9.40
C ILE A 62 -13.35 -18.06 -9.40
N LEU A 63 -14.38 -17.27 -9.68
CA LEU A 63 -15.77 -17.72 -9.73
C LEU A 63 -16.03 -18.70 -10.90
N GLU A 64 -15.46 -18.44 -12.08
CA GLU A 64 -15.50 -19.34 -13.25
C GLU A 64 -14.86 -20.71 -12.97
N LYS A 65 -13.90 -20.76 -12.04
CA LYS A 65 -13.28 -22.01 -11.57
C LYS A 65 -13.97 -22.61 -10.35
N ASN A 66 -15.18 -22.16 -10.01
CA ASN A 66 -15.93 -22.62 -8.84
C ASN A 66 -15.16 -22.42 -7.51
N GLY A 67 -14.27 -21.43 -7.46
CA GLY A 67 -13.70 -20.92 -6.23
C GLY A 67 -14.67 -19.96 -5.54
N LYS A 68 -14.44 -19.73 -4.24
CA LYS A 68 -15.26 -18.84 -3.40
C LYS A 68 -14.43 -17.61 -3.04
N LEU A 69 -15.04 -16.44 -3.07
CA LEU A 69 -14.38 -15.19 -2.71
C LEU A 69 -14.59 -14.86 -1.22
N LEU A 70 -13.53 -14.35 -0.59
CA LEU A 70 -13.56 -13.64 0.69
C LEU A 70 -12.87 -12.29 0.50
N TYR A 71 -13.46 -11.23 1.03
CA TYR A 71 -12.89 -9.88 0.95
C TYR A 71 -12.18 -9.57 2.26
N GLY A 72 -10.91 -9.18 2.19
CA GLY A 72 -10.07 -8.92 3.36
C GLY A 72 -10.17 -7.49 3.90
N GLU A 73 -10.81 -6.60 3.15
CA GLU A 73 -11.12 -5.25 3.59
C GLU A 73 -12.61 -5.06 3.82
N ASN A 74 -12.95 -4.09 4.66
CA ASN A 74 -14.31 -3.62 4.84
C ASN A 74 -14.37 -2.14 4.41
N GLU A 75 -15.44 -1.75 3.72
CA GLU A 75 -15.71 -0.36 3.30
C GLU A 75 -15.44 0.66 4.42
N LYS A 76 -15.76 0.31 5.67
CA LYS A 76 -15.54 1.16 6.84
C LYS A 76 -14.06 1.46 7.11
N PHE A 77 -13.16 0.47 6.98
CA PHE A 77 -11.72 0.66 7.18
C PHE A 77 -11.13 1.50 6.04
N TYR A 78 -11.47 1.13 4.80
CA TYR A 78 -11.04 1.86 3.61
C TYR A 78 -11.50 3.32 3.65
N TYR A 79 -12.78 3.57 3.94
CA TYR A 79 -13.35 4.91 4.08
C TYR A 79 -12.68 5.72 5.20
N ASN A 80 -12.40 5.11 6.35
CA ASN A 80 -11.70 5.78 7.46
C ASN A 80 -10.27 6.17 7.08
N ALA A 81 -9.51 5.26 6.46
CA ALA A 81 -8.16 5.53 5.97
C ALA A 81 -8.15 6.67 4.94
N HIS A 82 -9.03 6.61 3.92
CA HIS A 82 -9.15 7.66 2.91
C HIS A 82 -9.65 9.00 3.48
N ARG A 83 -10.57 8.99 4.45
CA ARG A 83 -11.05 10.21 5.11
C ARG A 83 -9.94 10.89 5.92
N ARG A 84 -9.13 10.12 6.67
CA ARG A 84 -7.95 10.63 7.38
C ARG A 84 -6.95 11.22 6.38
N ARG A 85 -6.56 10.47 5.34
CA ARG A 85 -5.66 10.92 4.26
C ARG A 85 -6.16 12.20 3.57
N ARG A 86 -7.44 12.29 3.23
CA ARG A 86 -8.04 13.52 2.63
C ARG A 86 -8.01 14.73 3.57
N LYS A 87 -8.18 14.54 4.88
CA LYS A 87 -8.06 15.63 5.87
C LYS A 87 -6.61 16.13 5.96
N LEU A 88 -5.66 15.21 6.07
CA LEU A 88 -4.22 15.51 6.14
C LEU A 88 -3.70 16.20 4.88
N ASN A 89 -4.05 15.70 3.68
CA ASN A 89 -3.69 16.35 2.42
C ASN A 89 -4.21 17.79 2.33
N ARG A 90 -5.40 18.08 2.88
CA ARG A 90 -5.94 19.46 2.93
C ARG A 90 -5.18 20.34 3.91
N GLU A 91 -4.82 19.81 5.07
CA GLU A 91 -4.02 20.52 6.09
C GLU A 91 -2.61 20.83 5.55
N GLN A 92 -1.95 19.88 4.87
CA GLN A 92 -0.67 20.09 4.17
C GLN A 92 -0.78 21.09 3.02
N THR A 93 -1.80 20.96 2.16
CA THR A 93 -2.04 21.93 1.06
C THR A 93 -2.21 23.35 1.61
N SER A 94 -2.85 23.50 2.77
CA SER A 94 -2.98 24.80 3.45
C SER A 94 -1.63 25.32 3.95
N ILE A 95 -0.79 24.47 4.56
CA ILE A 95 0.54 24.87 5.06
C ILE A 95 1.47 25.25 3.91
N ILE A 96 1.51 24.46 2.84
CA ILE A 96 2.32 24.74 1.63
C ILE A 96 1.88 26.06 1.00
N LYS A 97 0.57 26.32 0.90
CA LYS A 97 0.06 27.60 0.41
C LYS A 97 0.45 28.76 1.33
N GLU A 98 0.31 28.62 2.65
CA GLU A 98 0.67 29.66 3.60
C GLU A 98 2.18 30.00 3.54
N ILE A 99 3.04 28.99 3.35
CA ILE A 99 4.47 29.18 3.09
C ILE A 99 4.70 29.95 1.78
N HIS A 100 3.97 29.64 0.70
CA HIS A 100 4.07 30.36 -0.58
C HIS A 100 3.65 31.84 -0.44
N ASP A 101 2.47 32.08 0.16
CA ASP A 101 1.93 33.44 0.43
C ASP A 101 2.87 34.27 1.34
N LEU A 102 3.70 33.62 2.18
CA LEU A 102 4.74 34.28 2.99
C LEU A 102 6.03 34.55 2.21
N TYR A 103 6.40 33.68 1.25
CA TYR A 103 7.54 33.92 0.36
C TYR A 103 7.27 35.10 -0.59
N GLU A 104 6.07 35.20 -1.19
CA GLU A 104 5.68 36.35 -2.01
C GLU A 104 5.81 37.67 -1.23
N LYS A 105 5.34 37.71 0.03
CA LYS A 105 5.50 38.87 0.92
C LYS A 105 6.96 39.17 1.24
N LEU A 106 7.78 38.14 1.41
CA LEU A 106 9.21 38.27 1.71
C LEU A 106 9.98 38.89 0.54
N GLU A 107 9.61 38.57 -0.71
CA GLU A 107 10.19 39.14 -1.92
C GLU A 107 9.82 40.63 -2.12
N CYS A 108 8.65 41.05 -1.64
CA CYS A 108 8.23 42.46 -1.66
C CYS A 108 8.92 43.36 -0.62
N ILE A 109 9.69 42.81 0.33
CA ILE A 109 10.35 43.60 1.39
C ILE A 109 11.75 44.03 0.98
N ASP A 110 11.98 45.35 0.94
CA ASP A 110 13.32 45.91 0.81
C ASP A 110 14.17 45.61 2.06
N ASN A 111 15.24 44.85 1.84
CA ASN A 111 16.21 44.42 2.85
C ASN A 111 16.84 45.56 3.63
N TYR A 112 16.95 46.75 3.02
CA TYR A 112 17.66 47.88 3.61
C TYR A 112 16.81 48.65 4.64
N TYR A 113 15.48 48.59 4.52
CA TYR A 113 14.57 49.41 5.32
C TYR A 113 13.78 48.64 6.39
N TYR A 114 13.50 47.34 6.18
CA TYR A 114 12.62 46.57 7.08
C TYR A 114 13.20 45.22 7.56
N PRO A 115 14.43 45.18 8.11
CA PRO A 115 15.09 43.93 8.53
C PRO A 115 14.31 43.16 9.61
N ALA A 116 13.63 43.87 10.52
CA ALA A 116 12.84 43.26 11.59
C ALA A 116 11.56 42.56 11.08
N GLU A 117 10.96 43.06 10.00
CA GLU A 117 9.77 42.46 9.39
C GLU A 117 10.15 41.24 8.55
N LYS A 118 11.24 41.35 7.77
CA LYS A 118 11.85 40.23 7.07
C LYS A 118 12.17 39.07 8.01
N TYR A 119 12.78 39.35 9.16
CA TYR A 119 13.12 38.34 10.18
C TYR A 119 11.88 37.64 10.78
N LYS A 120 10.76 38.36 10.95
CA LYS A 120 9.50 37.75 11.39
C LYS A 120 8.94 36.77 10.36
N LEU A 121 8.87 37.17 9.08
CA LEU A 121 8.41 36.30 8.00
C LEU A 121 9.29 35.05 7.87
N GLN A 122 10.62 35.20 7.94
CA GLN A 122 11.54 34.07 7.90
C GLN A 122 11.34 33.09 9.07
N LYS A 123 11.12 33.60 10.30
CA LYS A 123 10.79 32.74 11.44
C LYS A 123 9.47 31.99 11.27
N GLU A 124 8.46 32.64 10.68
CA GLU A 124 7.16 32.01 10.47
C GLU A 124 7.21 30.94 9.38
N ILE A 125 7.95 31.18 8.29
CA ILE A 125 8.24 30.17 7.25
C ILE A 125 8.94 28.95 7.86
N GLU A 126 9.96 29.13 8.70
CA GLU A 126 10.65 27.99 9.35
C GLU A 126 9.76 27.27 10.38
N ARG A 127 8.90 28.00 11.12
CA ARG A 127 7.88 27.41 12.01
C ARG A 127 6.89 26.52 11.23
N LEU A 128 6.42 26.99 10.08
CA LEU A 128 5.50 26.24 9.22
C LEU A 128 6.18 25.03 8.56
N LYS A 129 7.44 25.14 8.13
CA LYS A 129 8.24 24.00 7.66
C LYS A 129 8.53 22.96 8.75
N GLN A 130 8.71 23.39 10.00
CA GLN A 130 8.81 22.46 11.14
C GLN A 130 7.50 21.73 11.34
N LYS A 131 6.37 22.45 11.35
CA LYS A 131 5.02 21.86 11.45
C LYS A 131 4.69 20.92 10.28
N ASP A 132 5.16 21.21 9.07
CA ASP A 132 5.03 20.34 7.89
C ASP A 132 5.83 19.04 8.11
N LYS A 133 7.09 19.13 8.53
CA LYS A 133 7.95 17.97 8.86
C LYS A 133 7.46 17.15 10.06
N GLU A 134 6.83 17.79 11.05
CA GLU A 134 6.12 17.17 12.18
C GLU A 134 4.77 16.54 11.75
N GLY A 135 4.33 16.76 10.51
CA GLY A 135 3.18 16.11 9.86
C GLY A 135 3.46 14.64 9.53
N ASP A 136 3.87 13.90 10.57
CA ASP A 136 4.45 12.56 10.62
C ASP A 136 4.17 11.69 9.38
N TYR A 137 5.01 11.85 8.35
CA TYR A 137 4.77 11.25 7.04
C TYR A 137 4.88 9.72 7.08
N GLU A 138 5.76 9.17 7.93
CA GLU A 138 5.78 7.73 8.18
C GLU A 138 4.48 7.30 8.85
N TYR A 139 4.05 7.95 9.93
CA TYR A 139 2.79 7.60 10.61
C TYR A 139 1.55 7.72 9.72
N ASN A 140 1.55 8.64 8.75
CA ASN A 140 0.45 8.85 7.81
C ASN A 140 0.36 7.79 6.70
N TRP A 141 1.48 7.14 6.36
CA TRP A 141 1.45 5.89 5.60
C TRP A 141 1.16 4.68 6.50
N ILE A 142 1.63 4.67 7.76
CA ILE A 142 1.48 3.54 8.71
C ILE A 142 0.05 3.43 9.29
N ALA A 143 -0.70 4.53 9.43
CA ALA A 143 -2.03 4.53 10.08
C ALA A 143 -3.09 3.61 9.42
N PRO A 144 -3.15 3.46 8.08
CA PRO A 144 -3.89 2.37 7.43
C PRO A 144 -3.50 0.97 7.97
N PHE A 145 -2.21 0.65 8.06
CA PHE A 145 -1.70 -0.67 8.47
C PHE A 145 -2.04 -1.01 9.92
N ILE A 146 -1.98 -0.04 10.84
CA ILE A 146 -2.31 -0.23 12.27
C ILE A 146 -3.74 -0.76 12.47
N GLU A 147 -4.70 -0.39 11.61
CA GLU A 147 -6.09 -0.87 11.68
C GLU A 147 -6.40 -2.00 10.67
N ARG A 148 -5.80 -1.97 9.48
CA ARG A 148 -6.04 -2.92 8.39
C ARG A 148 -5.39 -4.28 8.62
N ASP A 149 -4.13 -4.31 9.10
CA ASP A 149 -3.40 -5.57 9.25
C ASP A 149 -3.99 -6.47 10.36
N PRO A 150 -4.39 -5.94 11.54
CA PRO A 150 -5.09 -6.75 12.54
C PRO A 150 -6.47 -7.23 12.08
N HIS A 151 -7.20 -6.45 11.27
CA HIS A 151 -8.46 -6.90 10.69
C HIS A 151 -8.25 -8.02 9.65
N PHE A 152 -7.25 -7.87 8.78
CA PHE A 152 -6.89 -8.91 7.81
C PHE A 152 -6.46 -10.20 8.53
N ALA A 153 -5.69 -10.07 9.62
CA ALA A 153 -5.33 -11.16 10.52
C ALA A 153 -6.55 -11.87 11.11
N GLU A 154 -7.51 -11.10 11.63
CA GLU A 154 -8.77 -11.60 12.18
C GLU A 154 -9.58 -12.37 11.12
N MET A 155 -9.68 -11.83 9.91
CA MET A 155 -10.39 -12.45 8.79
C MET A 155 -9.73 -13.77 8.35
N VAL A 156 -8.39 -13.82 8.23
CA VAL A 156 -7.63 -15.06 7.96
C VAL A 156 -7.89 -16.11 9.05
N ASN A 157 -7.82 -15.72 10.33
CA ASN A 157 -7.99 -16.65 11.45
C ASN A 157 -9.44 -17.16 11.60
N THR A 158 -10.42 -16.30 11.33
CA THR A 158 -11.86 -16.59 11.46
C THR A 158 -12.35 -17.47 10.31
N HIS A 159 -12.05 -17.09 9.07
CA HIS A 159 -12.58 -17.75 7.88
C HIS A 159 -11.68 -18.86 7.34
N LYS A 160 -10.40 -18.90 7.74
CA LYS A 160 -9.41 -19.91 7.36
C LYS A 160 -9.37 -20.16 5.84
N PRO A 161 -9.13 -19.11 5.04
CA PRO A 161 -9.10 -19.24 3.59
C PRO A 161 -8.00 -20.23 3.15
N ASP A 162 -8.30 -21.02 2.12
CA ASP A 162 -7.33 -21.94 1.52
C ASP A 162 -6.21 -21.16 0.81
N ILE A 163 -6.53 -20.00 0.25
CA ILE A 163 -5.61 -19.11 -0.47
C ILE A 163 -5.87 -17.66 -0.05
N ALA A 164 -4.83 -16.87 0.18
CA ALA A 164 -4.94 -15.43 0.40
C ALA A 164 -4.08 -14.66 -0.60
N ILE A 165 -4.64 -13.70 -1.34
CA ILE A 165 -3.98 -12.88 -2.36
C ILE A 165 -3.82 -11.46 -1.81
N LEU A 166 -2.58 -11.01 -1.67
CA LEU A 166 -2.24 -9.77 -0.97
C LEU A 166 -1.61 -8.74 -1.91
N GLY A 167 -1.86 -7.47 -1.63
CA GLY A 167 -1.11 -6.34 -2.15
C GLY A 167 0.25 -6.22 -1.46
N LEU A 168 1.17 -5.48 -2.08
CA LEU A 168 2.58 -5.49 -1.73
C LEU A 168 2.90 -5.05 -0.29
N GLU A 169 2.12 -4.10 0.22
CA GLU A 169 2.49 -3.30 1.39
C GLU A 169 2.26 -4.04 2.72
N HIS A 170 1.38 -5.04 2.74
CA HIS A 170 0.90 -5.73 3.96
C HIS A 170 1.75 -6.93 4.37
N ILE A 171 2.73 -7.29 3.55
CA ILE A 171 3.26 -8.65 3.51
C ILE A 171 4.27 -8.95 4.61
N PRO A 172 5.22 -8.05 4.96
CA PRO A 172 6.07 -8.26 6.13
C PRO A 172 5.22 -8.47 7.39
N HIS A 173 4.19 -7.64 7.59
CA HIS A 173 3.36 -7.68 8.78
C HIS A 173 2.45 -8.92 8.85
N ILE A 174 1.76 -9.27 7.76
CA ILE A 174 0.82 -10.40 7.75
C ILE A 174 1.57 -11.76 7.75
N ILE A 175 2.74 -11.89 7.12
CA ILE A 175 3.54 -13.13 7.20
C ILE A 175 3.99 -13.40 8.64
N GLU A 176 4.52 -12.39 9.32
CA GLU A 176 5.03 -12.54 10.69
C GLU A 176 3.92 -12.81 11.71
N ASN A 177 2.78 -12.12 11.59
CA ASN A 177 1.72 -12.16 12.62
C ASN A 177 0.58 -13.14 12.32
N CYS A 178 0.29 -13.46 11.06
CA CYS A 178 -0.97 -14.14 10.68
C CYS A 178 -0.75 -15.54 10.13
N PHE A 179 0.34 -15.77 9.38
CA PHE A 179 0.62 -17.06 8.72
C PHE A 179 1.63 -18.02 9.37
N PRO A 180 2.24 -17.80 10.56
CA PRO A 180 3.33 -18.67 11.03
C PRO A 180 2.92 -20.12 11.38
N LYS A 181 1.62 -20.49 11.30
CA LYS A 181 1.09 -21.83 11.65
C LYS A 181 -0.07 -22.33 10.75
N GLY A 182 -0.33 -21.71 9.60
CA GLY A 182 -1.57 -21.92 8.83
C GLY A 182 -1.49 -22.90 7.63
N ASN A 183 -2.63 -23.52 7.29
CA ASN A 183 -2.84 -24.29 6.06
C ASN A 183 -3.09 -23.41 4.80
N CYS A 184 -2.99 -22.08 4.92
CA CYS A 184 -3.29 -21.13 3.84
C CYS A 184 -2.11 -20.97 2.87
N SER A 185 -2.36 -21.05 1.56
CA SER A 185 -1.40 -20.68 0.50
C SER A 185 -1.41 -19.16 0.29
N VAL A 186 -0.31 -18.47 0.63
CA VAL A 186 -0.24 -17.00 0.59
C VAL A 186 0.42 -16.45 -0.67
N ILE A 187 -0.35 -15.58 -1.31
CA ILE A 187 -0.34 -14.98 -2.65
C ILE A 187 0.50 -13.67 -2.87
N TYR A 188 1.83 -13.61 -3.14
CA TYR A 188 2.67 -12.37 -3.34
C TYR A 188 3.83 -12.33 -4.43
N ILE A 189 3.80 -11.48 -5.50
CA ILE A 189 4.80 -11.32 -6.60
C ILE A 189 5.69 -10.13 -6.23
N PRO A 190 7.02 -10.26 -6.41
CA PRO A 190 7.89 -9.11 -6.29
C PRO A 190 7.69 -8.09 -7.41
N THR A 191 7.62 -6.80 -7.06
CA THR A 191 7.77 -5.70 -8.04
C THR A 191 9.07 -5.86 -8.81
N GLU A 192 9.19 -5.24 -10.00
CA GLU A 192 10.46 -5.23 -10.71
C GLU A 192 11.63 -4.75 -9.83
N ASP A 193 11.40 -3.75 -8.98
CA ASP A 193 12.42 -3.20 -8.11
C ASP A 193 12.77 -4.14 -6.94
N MET A 194 11.83 -4.95 -6.46
CA MET A 194 12.14 -6.04 -5.54
C MET A 194 12.87 -7.19 -6.25
N ILE A 195 12.53 -7.53 -7.49
CA ILE A 195 13.31 -8.49 -8.30
C ILE A 195 14.75 -7.99 -8.47
N LYS A 196 14.95 -6.70 -8.81
CA LYS A 196 16.28 -6.05 -8.91
C LYS A 196 17.03 -6.08 -7.58
N ARG A 197 16.37 -5.81 -6.45
CA ARG A 197 17.01 -5.85 -5.11
C ARG A 197 17.39 -7.27 -4.70
N LEU A 198 16.51 -8.24 -4.88
CA LEU A 198 16.74 -9.65 -4.56
C LEU A 198 17.89 -10.24 -5.39
N THR A 199 17.85 -10.10 -6.72
CA THR A 199 18.92 -10.59 -7.62
C THR A 199 20.27 -9.90 -7.38
N ASN A 200 20.30 -8.63 -6.95
CA ASN A 200 21.53 -7.97 -6.53
C ASN A 200 22.03 -8.46 -5.16
N SER A 201 21.15 -8.82 -4.23
CA SER A 201 21.52 -9.39 -2.93
C SER A 201 22.11 -10.80 -3.06
N GLU A 202 21.55 -11.66 -3.92
CA GLU A 202 22.10 -12.99 -4.23
C GLU A 202 23.49 -12.88 -4.89
N ARG A 203 23.67 -11.93 -5.82
CA ARG A 203 24.98 -11.62 -6.41
C ARG A 203 26.03 -11.18 -5.38
N LEU A 204 25.63 -10.48 -4.31
CA LEU A 204 26.52 -10.10 -3.22
C LEU A 204 26.86 -11.29 -2.31
N GLN A 205 25.91 -12.16 -2.01
CA GLN A 205 26.16 -13.39 -1.23
C GLN A 205 27.09 -14.35 -1.98
N HIS A 206 26.89 -14.56 -3.29
CA HIS A 206 27.79 -15.38 -4.10
C HIS A 206 29.21 -14.78 -4.24
N LYS A 207 29.36 -13.44 -4.26
CA LYS A 207 30.70 -12.81 -4.19
C LYS A 207 31.40 -13.07 -2.86
N ASN A 208 30.67 -13.10 -1.74
CA ASN A 208 31.25 -13.34 -0.42
C ASN A 208 31.61 -14.81 -0.14
N HIS A 209 31.15 -15.76 -0.95
CA HIS A 209 31.60 -17.17 -0.88
C HIS A 209 32.85 -17.46 -1.71
N ASN A 210 33.20 -16.61 -2.68
CA ASN A 210 34.43 -16.75 -3.48
C ASN A 210 35.68 -16.10 -2.84
N TYR A 211 35.62 -15.73 -1.56
CA TYR A 211 36.75 -15.19 -0.77
C TYR A 211 37.17 -16.12 0.39
N LYS A 212 36.93 -17.42 0.26
CA LYS A 212 37.54 -18.48 1.08
C LYS A 212 38.08 -19.62 0.21
N GLY A 213 39.20 -19.31 -0.47
CA GLY A 213 40.07 -20.24 -1.19
C GLY A 213 41.50 -19.73 -1.11
#